data_AF-A0A355V2L9-F1
#
_entry.id   AF-A0A355V2L9-F1
#
_cell.length_a   1.000
_cell.length_b   1.000
_cell.length_c   1.000
_cell.angle_alpha   90.00
_cell.angle_beta   90.00
_cell.angle_gamma   90.00
#
_symmetry.space_group_name_H-M   'P 1'
#
loop_
_entity.id
_entity.type
_entity.pdbx_description
1 polymer ?
#
loop_
_entity_poly.entity_id
_entity_poly.type
_entity_poly.pdbx_seq_one_letter_code
_entity_poly.pdbx_strand_id
1 'polypeptide(L)' 'DAQIYNTFNMGIGMVVCVAESDVKAAVAQLESTGEKCVILGKTFEGSGVKLI' A
#
# COMPACT_ATOMS: atom_id res chain seq x y z
N ASP A 1 -4.88 -1.14 -21.69
CA ASP A 1 -3.93 -0.77 -20.62
C ASP A 1 -4.48 -0.81 -19.17
N ALA A 2 -5.80 -0.73 -18.92
CA ALA A 2 -6.36 -0.76 -17.55
C ALA A 2 -6.54 -2.17 -16.91
N GLN A 3 -6.16 -3.25 -17.59
CA GLN A 3 -6.48 -4.62 -17.15
C GLN A 3 -5.42 -5.27 -16.25
N ILE A 4 -4.18 -4.76 -16.24
CA ILE A 4 -3.09 -5.39 -15.47
C ILE A 4 -3.28 -5.18 -13.96
N TYR A 5 -3.67 -3.97 -13.53
CA TYR A 5 -3.90 -3.63 -12.11
C TYR A 5 -5.12 -4.33 -11.47
N ASN A 6 -6.08 -4.77 -12.28
CA ASN A 6 -7.26 -5.51 -11.78
C ASN A 6 -7.08 -7.03 -11.81
N THR A 7 -6.07 -7.55 -12.52
CA THR A 7 -5.92 -8.99 -12.79
C THR A 7 -4.70 -9.59 -12.09
N PHE A 8 -3.65 -8.81 -11.88
CA PHE A 8 -2.48 -9.22 -11.13
C PHE A 8 -2.27 -8.24 -9.98
N ASN A 9 -2.06 -8.74 -8.76
CA ASN A 9 -1.71 -7.91 -7.59
C ASN A 9 -0.44 -7.08 -7.79
N MET A 10 0.28 -7.23 -8.92
CA MET A 10 1.49 -6.47 -9.27
C MET A 10 2.55 -6.52 -8.15
N GLY A 11 2.62 -7.64 -7.42
CA GLY A 11 3.54 -7.83 -6.30
C GLY A 11 3.05 -7.27 -4.96
N ILE A 12 1.86 -6.66 -4.89
CA ILE A 12 1.28 -6.08 -3.68
C ILE A 12 0.10 -6.94 -3.24
N GLY A 13 0.37 -7.83 -2.29
CA GLY A 13 -0.61 -8.78 -1.75
C GLY A 13 -1.73 -8.12 -0.95
N MET A 14 -1.39 -7.04 -0.24
CA MET A 14 -2.26 -6.41 0.76
C MET A 14 -1.93 -4.92 0.85
N VAL A 15 -2.96 -4.08 0.87
CA VAL A 15 -2.83 -2.64 1.11
C VAL A 15 -3.46 -2.34 2.46
N VAL A 16 -2.69 -1.72 3.35
CA VAL A 16 -3.15 -1.31 4.68
C VAL A 16 -3.03 0.20 4.78
N CYS A 17 -4.13 0.87 5.12
CA CYS A 17 -4.10 2.28 5.49
C CYS A 17 -3.86 2.39 7.00
N VAL A 18 -2.80 3.09 7.37
CA VAL A 18 -2.44 3.38 8.77
C VAL A 18 -2.28 4.89 8.95
N ALA A 19 -2.38 5.35 10.20
CA ALA A 19 -2.08 6.74 10.53
C ALA A 19 -0.61 7.06 10.24
N GLU A 20 -0.30 8.32 9.88
CA GLU A 20 1.06 8.73 9.53
C GLU A 20 2.07 8.48 10.67
N SER A 21 1.63 8.58 11.92
CA SER A 21 2.42 8.22 13.11
C SER A 21 2.84 6.76 13.15
N ASP A 22 1.98 5.87 12.62
CA ASP A 22 2.09 4.43 12.76
C ASP A 22 2.76 3.79 11.54
N VAL A 23 2.97 4.54 10.46
CA VAL A 23 3.61 4.06 9.22
C VAL A 23 4.94 3.38 9.54
N LYS A 24 5.80 4.02 10.34
CA LYS A 24 7.12 3.44 10.68
C LYS A 24 7.00 2.17 11.50
N ALA A 25 6.10 2.15 12.47
CA ALA A 25 5.88 0.97 13.32
C ALA A 25 5.30 -0.20 12.52
N ALA A 26 4.33 0.07 11.65
CA ALA A 26 3.72 -0.92 10.77
C ALA A 26 4.75 -1.50 9.79
N VAL A 27 5.56 -0.67 9.13
CA VAL A 27 6.62 -1.12 8.22
C VAL A 27 7.64 -1.97 8.98
N ALA A 28 8.14 -1.50 10.13
CA ALA A 28 9.12 -2.25 10.91
C ALA A 28 8.58 -3.60 11.40
N GLN A 29 7.31 -3.65 11.81
CA GLN A 29 6.66 -4.89 12.22
C GLN A 29 6.55 -5.87 11.04
N LEU A 30 6.10 -5.41 9.88
CA LEU A 30 5.94 -6.24 8.70
C LEU A 30 7.30 -6.74 8.16
N GLU A 31 8.32 -5.89 8.16
CA GLU A 31 9.70 -6.27 7.84
C GLU A 31 10.26 -7.29 8.83
N SER A 32 9.94 -7.17 10.13
CA SER A 32 10.34 -8.15 11.14
C SER A 32 9.71 -9.54 10.92
N THR A 33 8.53 -9.58 10.28
CA THR A 33 7.86 -10.82 9.89
C THR A 33 8.38 -11.42 8.57
N GLY A 34 9.35 -10.76 7.92
CA GLY A 34 9.96 -11.20 6.67
C GLY A 34 9.26 -10.69 5.40
N GLU A 35 8.24 -9.85 5.56
CA GLU A 35 7.50 -9.23 4.45
C GLU A 35 8.18 -7.94 3.99
N LYS A 36 8.18 -7.68 2.68
CA LYS A 36 8.70 -6.41 2.14
C LYS A 36 7.56 -5.41 2.02
N CYS A 37 7.62 -4.36 2.83
CA CYS A 37 6.64 -3.28 2.76
C CYS A 37 7.19 -2.04 2.06
N VAL A 38 6.31 -1.40 1.30
CA VAL A 38 6.61 -0.14 0.59
C VAL A 38 5.49 0.86 0.88
N ILE A 39 5.87 2.12 1.05
CA ILE A 39 4.90 3.20 1.20
C ILE A 39 4.32 3.51 -0.18
N LEU A 40 3.08 3.08 -0.38
CA LEU A 40 2.36 3.15 -1.66
C LEU A 40 1.90 4.56 -2.03
N GLY A 41 1.56 5.39 -1.04
CA GLY A 41 0.99 6.70 -1.28
C GLY A 41 0.30 7.29 -0.06
N LYS A 42 -0.60 8.24 -0.32
CA LYS A 42 -1.34 8.99 0.71
C LYS A 42 -2.82 8.98 0.33
N THR A 43 -3.69 8.94 1.34
CA THR A 43 -5.12 9.13 1.15
C THR A 43 -5.43 10.63 1.09
N PHE A 44 -6.43 11.00 0.29
CA PHE A 44 -6.93 12.37 0.16
C PHE A 44 -8.46 12.35 0.23
N GLU A 45 -9.08 13.45 0.65
CA GLU A 45 -10.53 13.60 0.55
C GLU A 45 -10.98 13.49 -0.91
N GLY A 46 -11.92 12.59 -1.17
CA GLY A 46 -12.43 12.31 -2.51
C GLY A 46 -12.90 10.86 -2.66
N SER A 47 -13.21 10.47 -3.90
CA SER A 47 -13.64 9.12 -4.25
C SER A 47 -12.86 8.60 -5.46
N GLY A 48 -12.37 7.37 -5.36
CA GLY A 48 -11.63 6.70 -6.43
C GLY A 48 -10.13 6.60 -6.16
N VAL A 49 -9.42 5.89 -7.04
CA VAL A 49 -7.97 5.71 -6.98
C VAL A 49 -7.34 6.46 -8.14
N LYS A 50 -6.38 7.35 -7.86
CA LYS A 50 -5.62 8.07 -8.88
C LYS A 50 -4.18 7.58 -8.86
N LEU A 51 -3.78 6.87 -9.91
CA LEU A 51 -2.39 6.52 -10.17
C LEU A 51 -1.72 7.74 -10.82
N ILE A 52 -0.65 8.26 -10.21
CA ILE A 52 0.09 9.44 -10.69
C ILE A 52 1.52 9.05 -11.01
#